data_AF-A0A961YZR7-F1
#
_entry.id   AF-A0A961YZR7-F1
#
_cell.length_a   1.000
_cell.length_b   1.000
_cell.length_c   1.000
_cell.angle_alpha   90.00
_cell.angle_beta   90.00
_cell.angle_gamma   90.00
#
_symmetry.space_group_name_H-M   'P 1'
#
loop_
_entity.id
_entity.type
_entity.pdbx_description
1 polymer ?
#
loop_
_entity_poly.entity_id
_entity_poly.type
_entity_poly.pdbx_seq_one_letter_code
_entity_poly.pdbx_strand_id
1 'polypeptide(L)' 'ATRGKWLRAEPVAALYAQGRVRHAGTFKALEDEMCDFGPDGLSSGRSPDRLDALVWAITALMLGPGGAPRVRGI' A
#
# COMPACT_ATOMS: atom_id res chain seq x y z
N ALA A 1 -0.88 12.38 12.84
CA ALA A 1 -0.47 11.02 12.43
C ALA A 1 -0.61 10.77 10.92
N THR A 2 -1.44 11.53 10.20
CA THR A 2 -1.86 11.26 8.81
C THR A 2 -0.85 11.66 7.74
N ARG A 3 -0.12 12.77 7.94
CA ARG A 3 0.95 13.21 7.03
C ARG A 3 2.05 12.16 6.84
N GLY A 4 2.37 11.42 7.90
CA GLY A 4 3.34 10.32 7.85
C GLY A 4 2.85 9.10 7.08
N LYS A 5 1.53 8.89 6.97
CA LYS A 5 0.95 7.81 6.15
C LYS A 5 1.03 8.16 4.67
N TRP A 6 0.67 9.40 4.32
CA TRP A 6 0.77 9.89 2.94
C TRP A 6 2.19 9.84 2.40
N LEU A 7 3.18 10.31 3.18
CA LEU A 7 4.59 10.26 2.80
C LEU A 7 5.11 8.84 2.52
N ARG A 8 4.58 7.81 3.18
CA ARG A 8 4.95 6.41 2.90
C ARG A 8 4.25 5.84 1.67
N ALA A 9 3.05 6.33 1.36
CA ALA A 9 2.28 5.88 0.20
C ALA A 9 2.82 6.47 -1.12
N GLU A 10 3.46 7.63 -1.09
CA GLU A 10 4.03 8.31 -2.26
C GLU A 10 4.95 7.43 -3.14
N PRO A 11 5.98 6.73 -2.61
CA PRO A 11 6.81 5.85 -3.42
C PRO A 11 6.05 4.65 -3.98
N VAL A 12 5.01 4.17 -3.27
CA VAL A 12 4.15 3.09 -3.74
C VAL A 12 3.25 3.54 -4.88
N ALA A 13 2.69 4.75 -4.79
CA ALA A 13 1.91 5.37 -5.86
C ALA A 13 2.75 5.54 -7.14
N ALA A 14 4.03 5.89 -7.02
CA ALA A 14 4.94 5.97 -8.15
C ALA A 14 5.12 4.61 -8.85
N LEU A 15 5.17 3.49 -8.12
CA LEU A 15 5.25 2.15 -8.69
C LEU A 15 3.97 1.76 -9.45
N TYR A 16 2.80 2.18 -8.96
CA TYR A 16 1.53 2.05 -9.68
C TYR A 16 1.52 2.87 -10.96
N ALA A 17 1.94 4.14 -10.91
CA ALA A 17 2.03 5.01 -12.09
C ALA A 17 2.98 4.46 -13.17
N GLN A 18 4.05 3.77 -12.75
CA GLN A 18 5.00 3.09 -13.64
C GLN A 18 4.47 1.74 -14.17
N GLY A 19 3.27 1.29 -13.76
CA GLY A 19 2.72 -0.01 -14.15
C GLY A 19 3.43 -1.23 -13.53
N ARG A 20 4.27 -1.00 -12.52
CA ARG A 20 5.06 -2.06 -11.86
C ARG A 20 4.26 -2.86 -10.84
N VAL A 21 3.12 -2.34 -10.39
CA VAL A 21 2.20 -3.02 -9.48
C VAL A 21 0.84 -3.18 -10.15
N ARG A 22 0.29 -4.41 -10.08
CA ARG A 22 -1.04 -4.75 -10.58
C ARG A 22 -1.70 -5.73 -9.62
N HIS A 23 -2.99 -5.56 -9.38
CA HIS A 23 -3.78 -6.53 -8.62
C HIS A 23 -4.15 -7.72 -9.51
N ALA A 24 -4.03 -8.94 -8.97
CA ALA A 24 -4.39 -10.17 -9.69
C ALA A 24 -5.92 -10.39 -9.81
N GLY A 25 -6.71 -9.62 -9.07
CA GLY A 25 -8.17 -9.66 -9.06
C GLY A 25 -8.75 -8.40 -8.43
N THR A 26 -10.05 -8.39 -8.19
CA THR A 26 -10.75 -7.25 -7.59
C THR A 26 -10.66 -7.27 -6.08
N PHE A 27 -10.18 -6.18 -5.48
CA PHE A 27 -10.12 -6.01 -4.03
C PHE A 27 -10.97 -4.82 -3.61
N LYS A 28 -12.30 -4.93 -3.76
CA LYS A 28 -13.25 -3.82 -3.60
C LYS A 28 -12.98 -2.95 -2.37
N ALA A 29 -12.88 -3.55 -1.17
CA ALA A 29 -12.66 -2.78 0.06
C ALA A 29 -11.30 -2.06 0.12
N LEU A 30 -10.26 -2.61 -0.52
CA LEU A 30 -8.95 -1.97 -0.65
C LEU A 30 -9.01 -0.86 -1.71
N GLU A 31 -9.65 -1.12 -2.85
CA GLU A 31 -9.80 -0.17 -3.94
C GLU A 31 -10.64 1.04 -3.51
N ASP A 32 -11.70 0.83 -2.74
CA ASP A 32 -12.49 1.89 -2.11
C ASP A 32 -11.60 2.76 -1.20
N GLU A 33 -10.77 2.15 -0.34
CA GLU A 33 -9.79 2.88 0.50
C GLU A 33 -8.72 3.60 -0.34
N MET A 34 -8.27 3.03 -1.46
CA MET A 34 -7.30 3.66 -2.37
C MET A 34 -7.88 4.90 -3.04
N CYS A 35 -9.14 4.85 -3.48
CA CYS A 35 -9.83 5.98 -4.10
C CYS A 35 -10.16 7.10 -3.10
N ASP A 36 -10.43 6.76 -1.84
CA ASP A 36 -10.79 7.71 -0.79
C ASP A 36 -9.57 8.31 -0.05
N PHE A 37 -8.37 7.78 -0.27
CA PHE A 37 -7.17 8.23 0.44
C PHE A 37 -6.57 9.52 -0.14
N GLY A 38 -6.56 10.58 0.67
CA GLY A 38 -5.94 11.87 0.37
C GLY A 38 -4.83 12.28 1.32
N PRO A 39 -4.30 13.53 1.19
CA PRO A 39 -3.28 14.09 2.07
C PRO A 39 -3.66 14.08 3.56
N ASP A 40 -4.96 14.21 3.83
CA ASP A 40 -5.56 14.23 5.17
C ASP A 40 -6.06 12.86 5.64
N GLY A 41 -5.80 11.78 4.87
CA GLY A 41 -6.28 10.42 5.15
C GLY A 41 -7.56 10.08 4.40
N LEU A 42 -8.34 9.13 4.93
CA LEU A 42 -9.67 8.79 4.40
C LEU A 42 -10.67 9.90 4.72
N SER A 43 -11.62 10.14 3.82
CA SER A 43 -12.68 11.15 4.04
C SER A 43 -13.54 10.83 5.26
N SER A 44 -13.67 9.55 5.61
CA SER A 44 -14.42 9.10 6.78
C SER A 44 -13.67 9.32 8.11
N GLY A 45 -12.44 9.85 8.09
CA GLY A 45 -11.59 10.01 9.28
C GLY A 45 -11.09 8.69 9.90
N ARG A 46 -11.39 7.55 9.27
CA ARG A 46 -10.93 6.24 9.73
C ARG A 46 -9.50 5.98 9.28
N SER A 47 -8.84 5.03 9.94
CA SER A 47 -7.53 4.56 9.51
C SER A 47 -7.66 3.77 8.20
N PRO A 48 -6.82 4.03 7.18
CA PRO A 48 -6.78 3.29 5.91
C PRO A 48 -6.03 1.96 6.11
N ASP A 49 -6.62 1.03 6.84
CA ASP A 49 -5.92 -0.15 7.33
C ASP A 49 -5.49 -1.10 6.19
N ARG A 50 -6.30 -1.26 5.13
CA ARG A 50 -5.95 -2.14 3.99
C ARG A 50 -4.93 -1.47 3.10
N LEU A 51 -5.09 -0.17 2.85
CA LEU A 51 -4.10 0.60 2.09
C LEU A 51 -2.74 0.66 2.81
N ASP A 52 -2.71 0.86 4.13
CA ASP A 52 -1.45 0.87 4.88
C ASP A 52 -0.78 -0.51 4.81
N ALA A 53 -1.54 -1.60 4.94
CA ALA A 53 -1.04 -2.95 4.73
C ALA A 53 -0.47 -3.17 3.31
N LEU A 54 -1.16 -2.68 2.28
CA LEU A 54 -0.68 -2.70 0.90
C LEU A 54 0.64 -1.93 0.74
N VAL A 55 0.71 -0.72 1.31
CA VAL A 55 1.92 0.13 1.27
C VAL A 55 3.09 -0.60 1.91
N TRP A 56 2.88 -1.25 3.06
CA TRP A 56 3.91 -2.05 3.73
C TRP A 56 4.35 -3.23 2.87
N ALA A 57 3.41 -3.98 2.28
CA ALA A 57 3.73 -5.14 1.45
C ALA A 57 4.57 -4.75 0.23
N ILE A 58 4.17 -3.70 -0.51
CA ILE A 58 4.90 -3.24 -1.68
C ILE A 58 6.27 -2.68 -1.29
N THR A 59 6.35 -1.92 -0.20
CA THR A 59 7.63 -1.42 0.31
C THR A 59 8.58 -2.57 0.63
N ALA A 60 8.12 -3.60 1.34
CA ALA A 60 8.93 -4.77 1.65
C ALA A 60 9.40 -5.52 0.40
N LEU A 61 8.56 -5.63 -0.63
CA LEU A 61 8.87 -6.36 -1.86
C LEU A 61 9.77 -5.59 -2.83
N MET A 62 9.60 -4.26 -2.92
CA MET A 62 10.21 -3.45 -3.98
C MET A 62 11.31 -2.50 -3.49
N LEU A 63 11.32 -2.15 -2.20
CA LEU A 63 12.19 -1.13 -1.62
C LEU A 63 13.02 -1.66 -0.43
N GLY A 64 12.64 -2.81 0.13
CA GLY A 64 13.41 -3.50 1.16
C GLY A 64 14.65 -4.23 0.61
N PRO A 65 15.59 -4.64 1.47
CA PRO A 65 16.70 -5.47 1.07
C PRO A 65 16.17 -6.77 0.42
N GLY A 66 16.65 -7.07 -0.78
CA GLY A 66 16.17 -8.18 -1.60
C GLY A 66 16.28 -9.52 -0.88
N GLY A 67 15.19 -9.95 -0.26
CA GLY A 67 15.05 -11.26 0.37
C GLY A 67 14.26 -12.19 -0.53
N ALA A 68 14.80 -13.37 -0.83
CA ALA A 68 14.01 -14.42 -1.46
C ALA A 68 12.86 -14.83 -0.51
N PRO A 69 11.64 -15.12 -1.02
CA PRO A 69 10.56 -15.62 -0.18
C PRO A 69 11.00 -16.91 0.51
N ARG A 70 10.88 -16.97 1.85
CA ARG A 70 11.22 -18.15 2.66
C ARG A 70 10.01 -18.54 3.50
N VAL A 71 9.56 -19.79 3.35
CA VAL A 71 8.64 -20.41 4.31
C VAL A 71 9.50 -20.91 5.48
N ARG A 72 9.28 -20.37 6.68
CA ARG A 72 9.82 -20.98 7.91
C ARG A 72 9.00 -22.23 8.19
N GLY A 73 9.71 -23.32 8.46
CA GLY A 73 9.17 -24.68 8.53
C GLY A 73 7.91 -24.82 9.39
N ILE A 74 7.07 -25.76 8.95
CA ILE A 74 5.91 -26.27 9.68
C ILE A 74 6.35 -27.06 10.91
#